data_AF-A0A0Q5N800-F1
#
_entry.id   AF-A0A0Q5N800-F1
#
_cell.length_a   1.000
_cell.length_b   1.000
_cell.length_c   1.000
_cell.angle_alpha   90.00
_cell.angle_beta   90.00
_cell.angle_gamma   90.00
#
_symmetry.space_group_name_H-M   'P 1'
#
loop_
_entity.id
_entity.type
_entity.pdbx_description
1 polymer ?
#
loop_
_entity_poly.entity_id
_entity_poly.type
_entity_poly.pdbx_seq_one_letter_code
_entity_poly.pdbx_strand_id
1 'polypeptide(L)'
;MAAGPSPEPAAAEVDNALSPLLSGFAGSMFMAIGSLGVGWLAPVSELRRLPLFIWMRTEAVGVALSIVLLAVGGMLLVRAWLRLGQRVRVWGAGARKATLQAVALWGLPMMFSVPLFSRDVYAYIGQGRLMVEGFNPYENGISALSNYFQLGADKMWTEAPVPYGQLFLWIEQLVVWSTNVQPEASIMLFRVAALVGVVLCIVYVPKLAELHGVNPHRALWLTAANPLFLTNFIASVHNDALMIGLALAGLYYCATKRVVLGLVLVTLSISVKPITIVFLPFIGLLWAGKNAGWLRKFVFWGLTAGISLAMLYAMSLVNGFGFGWVNGLSAPGSIWIWYAPVGLLGLVVASISNAFGLDGWGLAKWVYDAGKLLAVGIVAWQIFRGDHDRLMRRLTLGFAAVVLLAPMIQSWYVVWLIPLFAVTGIRDDWQVKALYFIVSFFMVYAISDQLEVFPYLQTEDLGLPLALARNAAAIIALLFALYLIFLDPKTKQLFSKPDEPVTTRPVI
;
A
#
# COMPACT_ATOMS: atom_id res chain seq x y z
N MET A 1 -22.37 39.44 -44.50
CA MET A 1 -21.78 38.28 -43.80
C MET A 1 -21.78 38.58 -42.32
N ALA A 2 -22.72 38.02 -41.56
CA ALA A 2 -22.73 38.18 -40.11
C ALA A 2 -21.59 37.32 -39.53
N ALA A 3 -20.70 37.95 -38.77
CA ALA A 3 -19.67 37.25 -38.03
C ALA A 3 -20.35 36.29 -37.04
N GLY A 4 -20.12 34.99 -37.21
CA GLY A 4 -20.58 34.00 -36.25
C GLY A 4 -19.96 34.26 -34.86
N PRO A 5 -20.66 33.90 -33.78
CA PRO A 5 -20.14 34.09 -32.44
C PRO A 5 -18.79 33.40 -32.29
N SER A 6 -17.81 34.12 -31.77
CA SER A 6 -16.50 33.60 -31.37
C SER A 6 -16.73 32.38 -30.47
N PRO A 7 -16.01 31.25 -30.66
CA PRO A 7 -16.13 30.12 -29.75
C PRO A 7 -15.76 30.61 -28.34
N GLU A 8 -16.68 30.45 -27.38
CA GLU A 8 -16.38 30.69 -25.97
C GLU A 8 -15.11 29.91 -25.60
N PRO A 9 -14.18 30.51 -24.83
CA PRO A 9 -13.00 29.80 -24.39
C PRO A 9 -13.44 28.53 -23.64
N ALA A 10 -13.02 27.37 -24.15
CA ALA A 10 -13.38 26.08 -23.58
C ALA A 10 -13.10 26.09 -22.07
N ALA A 11 -14.13 25.81 -21.27
CA ALA A 11 -14.02 25.80 -19.81
C ALA A 11 -12.86 24.89 -19.39
N ALA A 12 -12.06 25.32 -18.43
CA ALA A 12 -10.92 24.56 -17.95
C ALA A 12 -11.33 23.15 -17.50
N GLU A 13 -10.58 22.12 -17.91
CA GLU A 13 -10.87 20.73 -17.52
C GLU A 13 -10.80 20.53 -15.99
N VAL A 14 -10.00 21.37 -15.31
CA VAL A 14 -9.82 21.35 -13.85
C VAL A 14 -9.92 22.77 -13.29
N ASP A 15 -10.90 23.00 -12.44
CA ASP A 15 -11.13 24.29 -11.79
C ASP A 15 -10.15 24.53 -10.65
N ASN A 16 -9.26 25.53 -10.78
CA ASN A 16 -8.35 25.92 -9.69
C ASN A 16 -7.64 24.72 -9.04
N ALA A 17 -6.89 23.97 -9.86
CA ALA A 17 -6.07 22.85 -9.38
C ALA A 17 -5.04 23.27 -8.33
N LEU A 18 -4.59 24.53 -8.35
CA LEU A 18 -3.57 25.04 -7.44
C LEU A 18 -3.98 24.93 -5.97
N SER A 19 -5.25 25.22 -5.64
CA SER A 19 -5.74 25.17 -4.26
C SER A 19 -5.59 23.79 -3.59
N PRO A 20 -6.10 22.67 -4.16
CA PRO A 20 -5.85 21.35 -3.60
C PRO A 20 -4.38 20.94 -3.66
N LEU A 21 -3.64 21.32 -4.71
CA LEU A 21 -2.21 21.01 -4.82
C LEU A 21 -1.41 21.61 -3.66
N LEU A 22 -1.59 22.91 -3.38
CA LEU A 22 -0.93 23.60 -2.26
C LEU A 22 -1.40 23.08 -0.91
N SER A 23 -2.68 22.75 -0.75
CA SER A 23 -3.20 22.16 0.50
C SER A 23 -2.56 20.80 0.79
N GLY A 24 -2.38 19.95 -0.21
CA GLY A 24 -1.73 18.65 -0.02
C GLY A 24 -0.22 18.78 0.18
N PHE A 25 0.44 19.76 -0.46
CA PHE A 25 1.84 20.08 -0.20
C PHE A 25 2.06 20.57 1.25
N ALA A 26 1.19 21.46 1.75
CA ALA A 26 1.24 21.89 3.14
C ALA A 26 0.99 20.70 4.09
N GLY A 27 0.04 19.82 3.75
CA GLY A 27 -0.22 18.59 4.50
C GLY A 27 1.01 17.67 4.58
N SER A 28 1.66 17.40 3.44
CA SER A 28 2.85 16.54 3.42
C SER A 28 4.06 17.18 4.09
N MET A 29 4.21 18.50 4.04
CA MET A 29 5.22 19.23 4.82
C MET A 29 4.97 19.11 6.32
N PHE A 30 3.72 19.24 6.78
CA PHE A 30 3.39 19.02 8.19
C PHE A 30 3.70 17.58 8.62
N MET A 31 3.42 16.59 7.78
CA MET A 31 3.80 15.20 8.07
C MET A 31 5.32 15.03 8.15
N ALA A 32 6.08 15.62 7.23
CA ALA A 32 7.54 15.53 7.22
C ALA A 32 8.19 16.20 8.44
N ILE A 33 7.67 17.35 8.87
CA ILE A 33 8.12 18.04 10.09
C ILE A 33 7.68 17.26 11.33
N GLY A 34 6.41 16.81 11.37
CA GLY A 34 5.88 16.03 12.48
C GLY A 34 6.66 14.74 12.73
N SER A 35 7.11 14.07 11.66
CA SER A 35 7.86 12.81 11.77
C SER A 35 9.23 12.95 12.46
N LEU A 36 9.79 14.16 12.52
CA LEU A 36 11.01 14.41 13.29
C LEU A 36 10.84 14.03 14.77
N GLY A 37 9.65 14.26 15.35
CA GLY A 37 9.33 13.92 16.73
C GLY A 37 8.68 12.54 16.95
N VAL A 38 7.88 12.04 16.00
CA VAL A 38 7.07 10.81 16.19
C VAL A 38 7.23 9.73 15.12
N GLY A 39 8.05 9.96 14.11
CA GLY A 39 8.41 8.93 13.13
C GLY A 39 9.37 7.89 13.73
N TRP A 40 9.46 6.73 13.13
CA TRP A 40 10.36 5.67 13.60
C TRP A 40 11.82 6.00 13.29
N LEU A 41 12.68 6.00 14.31
CA LEU A 41 14.14 6.07 14.15
C LEU A 41 14.81 4.81 14.70
N ALA A 42 15.82 4.29 14.01
CA ALA A 42 16.70 3.27 14.58
C ALA A 42 17.44 3.82 15.82
N PRO A 43 17.66 3.04 16.88
CA PRO A 43 18.46 3.47 18.03
C PRO A 43 19.86 3.98 17.68
N VAL A 44 20.50 3.42 16.64
CA VAL A 44 21.81 3.86 16.15
C VAL A 44 21.77 5.12 15.27
N SER A 45 20.58 5.61 14.93
CA SER A 45 20.39 6.76 14.05
C SER A 45 21.16 7.99 14.55
N GLU A 46 21.93 8.61 13.66
CA GLU A 46 22.70 9.82 13.99
C GLU A 46 21.78 11.02 14.21
N LEU A 47 20.59 11.00 13.59
CA LEU A 47 19.58 12.04 13.73
C LEU A 47 19.15 12.21 15.20
N ARG A 48 19.18 11.14 16.00
CA ARG A 48 18.87 11.21 17.45
C ARG A 48 19.80 12.15 18.23
N ARG A 49 20.98 12.48 17.69
CA ARG A 49 21.97 13.38 18.32
C ARG A 49 21.80 14.85 17.93
N LEU A 50 20.92 15.16 16.97
CA LEU A 50 20.70 16.53 16.53
C LEU A 50 19.83 17.29 17.55
N PRO A 51 20.17 18.54 17.93
CA PRO A 51 19.42 19.30 18.95
C PRO A 51 17.92 19.42 18.66
N LEU A 52 17.55 19.62 17.39
CA LEU A 52 16.15 19.69 16.97
C LEU A 52 15.40 18.37 17.20
N PHE A 53 16.02 17.24 16.85
CA PHE A 53 15.42 15.91 17.04
C PHE A 53 15.27 15.58 18.52
N ILE A 54 16.27 15.92 19.33
CA ILE A 54 16.21 15.77 20.78
C ILE A 54 15.00 16.54 21.30
N TRP A 55 14.93 17.85 21.02
CA TRP A 55 13.83 18.70 21.48
C TRP A 55 12.44 18.18 21.04
N MET A 56 12.28 17.83 19.78
CA MET A 56 10.99 17.32 19.25
C MET A 56 10.59 15.95 19.82
N ARG A 57 11.53 15.17 20.38
CA ARG A 57 11.30 13.80 20.88
C ARG A 57 11.26 13.70 22.40
N THR A 58 11.90 14.62 23.11
CA THR A 58 12.04 14.59 24.57
C THR A 58 11.22 15.66 25.28
N GLU A 59 10.91 16.78 24.63
CA GLU A 59 10.06 17.81 25.23
C GLU A 59 8.58 17.54 24.95
N ALA A 60 7.73 17.59 25.99
CA ALA A 60 6.30 17.32 25.86
C ALA A 60 5.62 18.22 24.81
N VAL A 61 6.01 19.50 24.74
CA VAL A 61 5.53 20.45 23.74
C VAL A 61 5.97 20.06 22.32
N GLY A 62 7.22 19.61 22.16
CA GLY A 62 7.76 19.14 20.90
C GLY A 62 7.02 17.92 20.38
N VAL A 63 6.79 16.93 21.25
CA VAL A 63 6.04 15.71 20.93
C VAL A 63 4.59 16.04 20.59
N ALA A 64 3.91 16.88 21.38
CA ALA A 64 2.54 17.30 21.11
C ALA A 64 2.40 18.03 19.77
N LEU A 65 3.33 18.95 19.46
CA LEU A 65 3.40 19.63 18.17
C LEU A 65 3.56 18.63 17.02
N SER A 66 4.46 17.65 17.16
CA SER A 66 4.67 16.60 16.17
C SER A 66 3.42 15.77 15.91
N ILE A 67 2.68 15.39 16.95
CA ILE A 67 1.41 14.65 16.84
C ILE A 67 0.38 15.48 16.08
N VAL A 68 0.21 16.76 16.44
CA VAL A 68 -0.74 17.67 15.78
C VAL A 68 -0.37 17.85 14.31
N LEU A 69 0.90 18.13 14.01
CA LEU A 69 1.38 18.30 12.63
C LEU A 69 1.15 17.05 11.79
N LEU A 70 1.48 15.87 12.33
CA LEU A 70 1.27 14.61 11.62
C LEU A 70 -0.22 14.34 11.37
N ALA A 71 -1.07 14.48 12.39
CA ALA A 71 -2.49 14.19 12.29
C ALA A 71 -3.22 15.17 11.36
N VAL A 72 -2.99 16.48 11.53
CA VAL A 72 -3.54 17.51 10.66
C VAL A 72 -2.97 17.37 9.25
N GLY A 73 -1.68 17.11 9.10
CA GLY A 73 -1.02 16.95 7.80
C GLY A 73 -1.59 15.78 7.00
N GLY A 74 -1.76 14.62 7.62
CA GLY A 74 -2.35 13.43 6.98
C GLY A 74 -3.81 13.67 6.56
N MET A 75 -4.61 14.31 7.41
CA MET A 75 -6.00 14.61 7.07
C MET A 75 -6.15 15.75 6.05
N LEU A 76 -5.22 16.71 6.03
CA LEU A 76 -5.12 17.71 4.95
C LEU A 76 -4.83 17.06 3.60
N LEU A 77 -4.03 15.99 3.58
CA LEU A 77 -3.76 15.23 2.37
C LEU A 77 -5.01 14.51 1.87
N VAL A 78 -5.79 13.87 2.77
CA VAL A 78 -7.10 13.29 2.44
C VAL A 78 -8.03 14.35 1.86
N ARG A 79 -8.14 15.49 2.51
CA ARG A 79 -8.94 16.61 2.02
C ARG A 79 -8.48 17.10 0.65
N ALA A 80 -7.17 17.27 0.46
CA ALA A 80 -6.58 17.74 -0.79
C ALA A 80 -6.88 16.79 -1.95
N TRP A 81 -6.79 15.49 -1.73
CA TRP A 81 -7.15 14.46 -2.70
C TRP A 81 -8.62 14.50 -3.10
N LEU A 82 -9.54 14.54 -2.12
CA LEU A 82 -10.98 14.67 -2.36
C LEU A 82 -11.30 15.96 -3.13
N ARG A 83 -10.72 17.09 -2.70
CA ARG A 83 -10.89 18.39 -3.35
C ARG A 83 -10.34 18.37 -4.78
N LEU A 84 -9.20 17.73 -5.04
CA LEU A 84 -8.65 17.61 -6.39
C LEU A 84 -9.64 16.90 -7.30
N GLY A 85 -10.20 15.76 -6.87
CA GLY A 85 -11.24 15.04 -7.62
C GLY A 85 -12.47 15.90 -7.91
N GLN A 86 -12.96 16.66 -6.92
CA GLN A 86 -14.10 17.58 -7.10
C GLN A 86 -13.83 18.73 -8.08
N ARG A 87 -12.57 19.13 -8.25
CA ARG A 87 -12.20 20.20 -9.19
C ARG A 87 -12.13 19.72 -10.62
N VAL A 88 -12.08 18.41 -10.87
CA VAL A 88 -12.05 17.85 -12.22
C VAL A 88 -13.45 17.87 -12.82
N ARG A 89 -13.67 18.71 -13.84
CA ARG A 89 -14.91 18.71 -14.64
C ARG A 89 -14.87 17.64 -15.72
N VAL A 90 -13.71 17.49 -16.35
CA VAL A 90 -13.45 16.52 -17.41
C VAL A 90 -12.17 15.78 -17.08
N TRP A 91 -12.24 14.46 -17.04
CA TRP A 91 -11.08 13.59 -16.86
C TRP A 91 -10.26 13.50 -18.15
N GLY A 92 -9.60 14.60 -18.51
CA GLY A 92 -8.73 14.78 -19.68
C GLY A 92 -7.25 15.01 -19.33
N ALA A 93 -6.49 15.58 -20.26
CA ALA A 93 -5.06 15.82 -20.11
C ALA A 93 -4.72 16.78 -18.96
N GLY A 94 -5.58 17.76 -18.68
CA GLY A 94 -5.48 18.67 -17.55
C GLY A 94 -5.60 17.96 -16.21
N ALA A 95 -6.54 17.00 -16.10
CA ALA A 95 -6.70 16.16 -14.91
C ALA A 95 -5.46 15.27 -14.69
N ARG A 96 -4.90 14.70 -15.77
CA ARG A 96 -3.63 13.94 -15.71
C ARG A 96 -2.49 14.82 -15.20
N LYS A 97 -2.31 16.02 -15.76
CA LYS A 97 -1.27 16.96 -15.33
C LYS A 97 -1.40 17.32 -13.86
N ALA A 98 -2.60 17.69 -13.41
CA ALA A 98 -2.86 18.03 -12.02
C ALA A 98 -2.60 16.83 -11.08
N THR A 99 -2.96 15.62 -11.50
CA THR A 99 -2.69 14.39 -10.74
C THR A 99 -1.19 14.12 -10.59
N LEU A 100 -0.41 14.27 -11.67
CA LEU A 100 1.05 14.09 -11.60
C LEU A 100 1.72 15.17 -10.74
N GLN A 101 1.24 16.41 -10.83
CA GLN A 101 1.69 17.49 -9.94
C GLN A 101 1.36 17.17 -8.47
N ALA A 102 0.18 16.60 -8.19
CA ALA A 102 -0.21 16.18 -6.85
C ALA A 102 0.73 15.10 -6.32
N VAL A 103 0.99 14.04 -7.11
CA VAL A 103 1.93 12.97 -6.72
C VAL A 103 3.32 13.54 -6.41
N ALA A 104 3.84 14.41 -7.28
CA ALA A 104 5.16 15.00 -7.09
C ALA A 104 5.22 15.94 -5.88
N LEU A 105 4.29 16.90 -5.77
CA LEU A 105 4.28 17.88 -4.68
C LEU A 105 3.98 17.23 -3.33
N TRP A 106 3.05 16.27 -3.29
CA TRP A 106 2.67 15.65 -2.03
C TRP A 106 3.68 14.58 -1.59
N GLY A 107 4.25 13.84 -2.55
CA GLY A 107 5.27 12.82 -2.28
C GLY A 107 6.64 13.39 -1.92
N LEU A 108 7.05 14.52 -2.50
CA LEU A 108 8.41 15.05 -2.34
C LEU A 108 8.78 15.34 -0.87
N PRO A 109 7.96 16.02 -0.04
CA PRO A 109 8.27 16.19 1.38
C PRO A 109 8.41 14.86 2.13
N MET A 110 7.59 13.86 1.77
CA MET A 110 7.62 12.54 2.40
C MET A 110 8.91 11.77 2.12
N MET A 111 9.58 12.04 0.98
CA MET A 111 10.91 11.47 0.68
C MET A 111 11.96 11.83 1.73
N PHE A 112 11.79 12.96 2.42
CA PHE A 112 12.72 13.46 3.43
C PHE A 112 12.19 13.32 4.86
N SER A 113 11.01 12.72 5.03
CA SER A 113 10.45 12.43 6.34
C SER A 113 11.26 11.33 7.05
N VAL A 114 11.29 11.34 8.38
CA VAL A 114 11.55 10.10 9.15
C VAL A 114 10.46 9.07 8.81
N PRO A 115 10.76 7.76 8.67
CA PRO A 115 9.76 6.74 8.37
C PRO A 115 8.50 6.88 9.24
N LEU A 116 7.35 6.99 8.58
CA LEU A 116 6.05 7.10 9.22
C LEU A 116 5.26 5.81 9.02
N PHE A 117 4.33 5.53 9.92
CA PHE A 117 3.31 4.49 9.80
C PHE A 117 3.76 3.01 9.72
N SER A 118 5.06 2.74 9.58
CA SER A 118 5.62 1.39 9.60
C SER A 118 7.08 1.37 10.00
N ARG A 119 7.52 0.23 10.55
CA ARG A 119 8.91 -0.09 10.88
C ARG A 119 9.56 -1.07 9.91
N ASP A 120 8.84 -1.50 8.87
CA ASP A 120 9.28 -2.58 7.98
C ASP A 120 10.62 -2.27 7.31
N VAL A 121 10.92 -0.99 7.04
CA VAL A 121 12.21 -0.58 6.48
C VAL A 121 13.41 -1.00 7.34
N TYR A 122 13.24 -1.08 8.66
CA TYR A 122 14.27 -1.57 9.57
C TYR A 122 14.40 -3.09 9.54
N ALA A 123 13.32 -3.81 9.25
CA ALA A 123 13.41 -5.23 8.96
C ALA A 123 14.17 -5.48 7.64
N TYR A 124 13.95 -4.64 6.62
CA TYR A 124 14.70 -4.72 5.35
C TYR A 124 16.20 -4.49 5.55
N ILE A 125 16.57 -3.53 6.40
CA ILE A 125 17.97 -3.31 6.79
C ILE A 125 18.54 -4.52 7.52
N GLY A 126 17.79 -5.10 8.47
CA GLY A 126 18.23 -6.29 9.20
C GLY A 126 18.41 -7.51 8.30
N GLN A 127 17.48 -7.74 7.37
CA GLN A 127 17.53 -8.86 6.42
C GLN A 127 18.66 -8.69 5.40
N GLY A 128 18.87 -7.48 4.89
CA GLY A 128 20.02 -7.16 4.06
C GLY A 128 21.34 -7.36 4.81
N ARG A 129 21.41 -7.00 6.09
CA ARG A 129 22.61 -7.20 6.92
C ARG A 129 22.90 -8.68 7.18
N LEU A 130 21.88 -9.50 7.44
CA LEU A 130 22.04 -10.97 7.50
C LEU A 130 22.73 -11.50 6.24
N MET A 131 22.26 -11.07 5.07
CA MET A 131 22.86 -11.49 3.80
C MET A 131 24.28 -10.98 3.57
N VAL A 132 24.59 -9.75 4.01
CA VAL A 132 25.96 -9.22 3.93
C VAL A 132 26.91 -10.00 4.85
N GLU A 133 26.44 -10.45 6.02
CA GLU A 133 27.21 -11.25 6.97
C GLU A 133 27.21 -12.76 6.63
N GLY A 134 26.60 -13.17 5.52
CA GLY A 134 26.61 -14.56 5.02
C GLY A 134 25.54 -15.48 5.62
N PHE A 135 24.58 -14.94 6.37
CA PHE A 135 23.45 -15.69 6.91
C PHE A 135 22.34 -15.87 5.87
N ASN A 136 21.54 -16.93 6.04
CA ASN A 136 20.33 -17.17 5.26
C ASN A 136 19.12 -16.56 5.99
N PRO A 137 18.48 -15.48 5.48
CA PRO A 137 17.34 -14.85 6.14
C PRO A 137 16.09 -15.72 6.26
N TYR A 138 16.01 -16.85 5.54
CA TYR A 138 14.91 -17.80 5.72
C TYR A 138 15.13 -18.78 6.88
N GLU A 139 16.36 -18.91 7.36
CA GLU A 139 16.73 -19.80 8.46
C GLU A 139 17.11 -19.03 9.72
N ASN A 140 17.63 -17.80 9.56
CA ASN A 140 18.10 -16.95 10.64
C ASN A 140 17.21 -15.71 10.78
N GLY A 141 16.75 -15.45 12.00
CA GLY A 141 16.17 -14.18 12.38
C GLY A 141 17.20 -13.06 12.40
N ILE A 142 16.72 -11.80 12.32
CA ILE A 142 17.53 -10.59 12.50
C ILE A 142 18.26 -10.61 13.86
N SER A 143 17.70 -11.29 14.85
CA SER A 143 18.30 -11.53 16.18
C SER A 143 19.65 -12.26 16.16
N ALA A 144 19.97 -13.00 15.10
CA ALA A 144 21.28 -13.64 14.93
C ALA A 144 22.42 -12.61 14.77
N LEU A 145 22.09 -11.37 14.39
CA LEU A 145 23.06 -10.30 14.21
C LEU A 145 23.54 -9.74 15.54
N SER A 146 24.84 -9.45 15.59
CA SER A 146 25.41 -8.65 16.68
C SER A 146 24.79 -7.25 16.69
N ASN A 147 24.37 -6.81 17.88
CA ASN A 147 23.72 -5.52 18.11
C ASN A 147 22.42 -5.31 17.31
N TYR A 148 21.66 -6.37 17.01
CA TYR A 148 20.44 -6.25 16.20
C TYR A 148 19.41 -5.25 16.75
N PHE A 149 19.33 -5.09 18.07
CA PHE A 149 18.45 -4.08 18.71
C PHE A 149 18.70 -2.66 18.19
N GLN A 150 19.94 -2.36 17.80
CA GLN A 150 20.34 -1.04 17.31
C GLN A 150 19.75 -0.71 15.93
N LEU A 151 19.29 -1.71 15.17
CA LEU A 151 18.71 -1.54 13.84
C LEU A 151 17.28 -1.00 13.88
N GLY A 152 16.57 -1.13 15.00
CA GLY A 152 15.21 -0.59 15.16
C GLY A 152 14.10 -1.41 14.50
N ALA A 153 14.37 -2.64 14.06
CA ALA A 153 13.35 -3.58 13.59
C ALA A 153 12.29 -3.86 14.68
N ASP A 154 11.06 -4.11 14.27
CA ASP A 154 10.02 -4.50 15.22
C ASP A 154 10.35 -5.86 15.85
N LYS A 155 10.17 -5.99 17.16
CA LYS A 155 10.45 -7.23 17.91
C LYS A 155 9.66 -8.41 17.36
N MET A 156 8.47 -8.15 16.81
CA MET A 156 7.67 -9.17 16.17
C MET A 156 8.38 -9.82 14.98
N TRP A 157 9.14 -9.04 14.22
CA TRP A 157 9.77 -9.47 12.98
C TRP A 157 11.22 -9.92 13.16
N THR A 158 11.81 -9.76 14.34
CA THR A 158 13.23 -10.11 14.55
C THR A 158 13.50 -11.61 14.49
N GLU A 159 12.53 -12.44 14.85
CA GLU A 159 12.61 -13.92 14.78
C GLU A 159 11.71 -14.50 13.69
N ALA A 160 10.91 -13.67 13.02
CA ALA A 160 9.95 -14.15 12.05
C ALA A 160 10.66 -14.58 10.75
N PRO A 161 10.29 -15.71 10.14
CA PRO A 161 10.83 -16.09 8.85
C PRO A 161 10.45 -15.06 7.78
N VAL A 162 11.38 -14.75 6.88
CA VAL A 162 11.22 -13.67 5.90
C VAL A 162 10.18 -14.02 4.83
N PRO A 163 9.14 -13.18 4.61
CA PRO A 163 8.09 -13.43 3.62
C PRO A 163 8.37 -12.79 2.25
N TYR A 164 9.63 -12.45 1.94
CA TYR A 164 10.05 -11.81 0.69
C TYR A 164 10.82 -12.78 -0.19
N GLY A 165 10.70 -12.62 -1.51
CA GLY A 165 11.43 -13.46 -2.47
C GLY A 165 12.85 -12.94 -2.76
N GLN A 166 13.54 -13.65 -3.66
CA GLN A 166 14.94 -13.39 -4.02
C GLN A 166 15.22 -11.97 -4.49
N LEU A 167 14.35 -11.38 -5.32
CA LEU A 167 14.60 -10.05 -5.88
C LEU A 167 14.69 -9.01 -4.77
N PHE A 168 13.78 -9.07 -3.81
CA PHE A 168 13.79 -8.09 -2.73
C PHE A 168 14.94 -8.34 -1.76
N LEU A 169 15.25 -9.60 -1.44
CA LEU A 169 16.45 -9.95 -0.68
C LEU A 169 17.74 -9.40 -1.32
N TRP A 170 17.88 -9.46 -2.65
CA TRP A 170 19.03 -8.87 -3.34
C TRP A 170 19.05 -7.34 -3.25
N ILE A 171 17.90 -6.69 -3.33
CA ILE A 171 17.79 -5.24 -3.13
C ILE A 171 18.20 -4.89 -1.69
N GLU A 172 17.73 -5.63 -0.69
CA GLU A 172 18.11 -5.44 0.71
C GLU A 172 19.61 -5.59 0.91
N GLN A 173 20.20 -6.68 0.41
CA GLN A 173 21.64 -6.92 0.48
C GLN A 173 22.42 -5.80 -0.20
N LEU A 174 22.04 -5.40 -1.41
CA LEU A 174 22.70 -4.34 -2.18
C LEU A 174 22.65 -3.00 -1.44
N VAL A 175 21.47 -2.62 -0.93
CA VAL A 175 21.29 -1.37 -0.19
C VAL A 175 22.14 -1.35 1.06
N VAL A 176 22.10 -2.41 1.86
CA VAL A 176 22.84 -2.48 3.13
C VAL A 176 24.35 -2.54 2.89
N TRP A 177 24.80 -3.30 1.89
CA TRP A 177 26.20 -3.35 1.48
C TRP A 177 26.69 -1.97 1.02
N SER A 178 25.95 -1.30 0.13
CA SER A 178 26.38 -0.02 -0.46
C SER A 178 26.40 1.13 0.54
N THR A 179 25.61 1.04 1.61
CA THR A 179 25.50 2.09 2.64
C THR A 179 26.32 1.78 3.89
N ASN A 180 27.03 0.64 3.91
CA ASN A 180 27.72 0.15 5.10
C ASN A 180 26.80 0.12 6.34
N VAL A 181 25.56 -0.35 6.15
CA VAL A 181 24.51 -0.44 7.18
C VAL A 181 24.11 0.90 7.79
N GLN A 182 24.44 2.04 7.17
CA GLN A 182 24.00 3.34 7.68
C GLN A 182 22.48 3.50 7.49
N PRO A 183 21.68 3.67 8.57
CA PRO A 183 20.22 3.57 8.48
C PRO A 183 19.59 4.62 7.56
N GLU A 184 20.05 5.87 7.63
CA GLU A 184 19.48 6.99 6.88
C GLU A 184 19.70 6.81 5.38
N ALA A 185 20.92 6.49 4.94
CA ALA A 185 21.20 6.21 3.53
C ALA A 185 20.46 4.96 3.06
N SER A 186 20.37 3.91 3.90
CA SER A 186 19.60 2.70 3.58
C SER A 186 18.13 3.03 3.30
N ILE A 187 17.51 3.80 4.20
CA ILE A 187 16.12 4.27 4.05
C ILE A 187 15.95 5.05 2.74
N MET A 188 16.88 5.93 2.40
CA MET A 188 16.81 6.70 1.16
C MET A 188 16.89 5.82 -0.09
N LEU A 189 17.78 4.82 -0.12
CA LEU A 189 17.86 3.88 -1.25
C LEU A 189 16.63 2.96 -1.35
N PHE A 190 16.07 2.51 -0.21
CA PHE A 190 14.80 1.79 -0.23
C PHE A 190 13.64 2.66 -0.73
N ARG A 191 13.63 3.97 -0.41
CA ARG A 191 12.66 4.91 -1.00
C ARG A 191 12.82 5.03 -2.51
N VAL A 192 14.06 5.03 -3.03
CA VAL A 192 14.28 4.99 -4.48
C VAL A 192 13.68 3.72 -5.09
N ALA A 193 13.88 2.56 -4.46
CA ALA A 193 13.26 1.31 -4.92
C ALA A 193 11.72 1.37 -4.89
N ALA A 194 11.14 1.95 -3.83
CA ALA A 194 9.70 2.16 -3.76
C ALA A 194 9.19 3.14 -4.83
N LEU A 195 9.93 4.22 -5.11
CA LEU A 195 9.62 5.18 -6.17
C LEU A 195 9.63 4.54 -7.56
N VAL A 196 10.53 3.58 -7.83
CA VAL A 196 10.47 2.80 -9.09
C VAL A 196 9.10 2.11 -9.21
N GLY A 197 8.63 1.48 -8.13
CA GLY A 197 7.30 0.90 -8.05
C GLY A 197 6.16 1.91 -8.28
N VAL A 198 6.26 3.09 -7.67
CA VAL A 198 5.31 4.20 -7.88
C VAL A 198 5.28 4.64 -9.34
N VAL A 199 6.44 4.81 -9.98
CA VAL A 199 6.55 5.18 -11.39
C VAL A 199 5.94 4.10 -12.29
N LEU A 200 6.19 2.82 -12.01
CA LEU A 200 5.54 1.72 -12.73
C LEU A 200 4.01 1.81 -12.62
N CYS A 201 3.46 2.10 -11.44
CA CYS A 201 2.01 2.32 -11.27
C CYS A 201 1.52 3.51 -12.10
N ILE A 202 2.21 4.65 -12.06
CA ILE A 202 1.86 5.85 -12.83
C ILE A 202 1.85 5.57 -14.35
N VAL A 203 2.75 4.72 -14.83
CA VAL A 203 2.86 4.35 -16.24
C VAL A 203 1.80 3.33 -16.66
N TYR A 204 1.60 2.28 -15.87
CA TYR A 204 0.81 1.12 -16.29
C TYR A 204 -0.65 1.15 -15.86
N VAL A 205 -1.03 1.93 -14.84
CA VAL A 205 -2.44 2.10 -14.47
C VAL A 205 -3.24 2.78 -15.60
N PRO A 206 -2.82 3.92 -16.17
CA PRO A 206 -3.52 4.55 -17.30
C PRO A 206 -3.64 3.59 -18.50
N LYS A 207 -2.53 2.93 -18.85
CA LYS A 207 -2.48 2.00 -19.98
C LYS A 207 -3.41 0.81 -19.80
N LEU A 208 -3.47 0.24 -18.61
CA LEU A 208 -4.42 -0.84 -18.30
C LEU A 208 -5.86 -0.35 -18.33
N ALA A 209 -6.15 0.85 -17.82
CA ALA A 209 -7.50 1.42 -17.86
C ALA A 209 -7.98 1.62 -19.30
N GLU A 210 -7.13 2.12 -20.21
CA GLU A 210 -7.41 2.26 -21.65
C GLU A 210 -7.80 0.93 -22.28
N LEU A 211 -7.07 -0.16 -21.99
CA LEU A 211 -7.39 -1.51 -22.49
C LEU A 211 -8.77 -2.02 -22.06
N HIS A 212 -9.34 -1.48 -20.98
CA HIS A 212 -10.63 -1.87 -20.43
C HIS A 212 -11.73 -0.83 -20.70
N GLY A 213 -11.47 0.20 -21.52
CA GLY A 213 -12.43 1.27 -21.80
C GLY A 213 -12.76 2.13 -20.57
N VAL A 214 -11.88 2.16 -19.58
CA VAL A 214 -12.03 2.97 -18.35
C VAL A 214 -11.19 4.24 -18.50
N ASN A 215 -11.69 5.37 -18.00
CA ASN A 215 -10.95 6.62 -18.10
C ASN A 215 -9.57 6.53 -17.40
N PRO A 216 -8.45 6.67 -18.16
CA PRO A 216 -7.10 6.49 -17.63
C PRO A 216 -6.69 7.54 -16.59
N HIS A 217 -7.21 8.75 -16.71
CA HIS A 217 -6.85 9.88 -15.84
C HIS A 217 -7.55 9.79 -14.49
N ARG A 218 -8.83 9.35 -14.49
CA ARG A 218 -9.55 9.04 -13.25
C ARG A 218 -8.93 7.86 -12.52
N ALA A 219 -8.56 6.80 -13.25
CA ALA A 219 -7.88 5.65 -12.67
C ALA A 219 -6.54 6.02 -12.02
N LEU A 220 -5.77 6.91 -12.68
CA LEU A 220 -4.51 7.42 -12.14
C LEU A 220 -4.71 8.25 -10.86
N TRP A 221 -5.73 9.12 -10.81
CA TRP A 221 -6.02 9.92 -9.60
C TRP A 221 -6.47 9.06 -8.43
N LEU A 222 -7.36 8.08 -8.67
CA LEU A 222 -7.82 7.14 -7.65
C LEU A 222 -6.68 6.32 -7.06
N THR A 223 -5.65 6.05 -7.87
CA THR A 223 -4.50 5.23 -7.49
C THR A 223 -3.34 6.04 -6.95
N ALA A 224 -2.67 6.83 -7.79
CA ALA A 224 -1.33 7.36 -7.49
C ALA A 224 -1.37 8.63 -6.61
N ALA A 225 -2.37 9.50 -6.81
CA ALA A 225 -2.57 10.67 -5.95
C ALA A 225 -3.31 10.33 -4.65
N ASN A 226 -3.63 9.05 -4.43
CA ASN A 226 -4.31 8.59 -3.22
C ASN A 226 -3.42 8.81 -1.98
N PRO A 227 -3.93 9.41 -0.90
CA PRO A 227 -3.18 9.62 0.34
C PRO A 227 -2.53 8.34 0.86
N LEU A 228 -3.26 7.22 0.92
CA LEU A 228 -2.71 5.95 1.38
C LEU A 228 -1.63 5.42 0.47
N PHE A 229 -1.74 5.62 -0.84
CA PHE A 229 -0.73 5.17 -1.78
C PHE A 229 0.58 5.92 -1.52
N LEU A 230 0.53 7.24 -1.39
CA LEU A 230 1.70 8.07 -1.13
C LEU A 230 2.30 7.79 0.25
N THR A 231 1.49 7.70 1.30
CA THR A 231 1.99 7.50 2.66
C THR A 231 2.56 6.10 2.87
N ASN A 232 1.92 5.05 2.37
CA ASN A 232 2.46 3.69 2.49
C ASN A 232 3.71 3.51 1.63
N PHE A 233 3.71 3.94 0.37
CA PHE A 233 4.83 3.65 -0.53
C PHE A 233 6.02 4.59 -0.36
N ILE A 234 5.80 5.86 -0.01
CA ILE A 234 6.89 6.84 0.12
C ILE A 234 7.27 7.06 1.58
N ALA A 235 6.31 7.47 2.42
CA ALA A 235 6.62 7.84 3.81
C ALA A 235 7.00 6.60 4.64
N SER A 236 6.30 5.48 4.44
CA SER A 236 6.49 4.22 5.17
C SER A 236 7.49 3.27 4.48
N VAL A 237 7.92 3.61 3.26
CA VAL A 237 8.96 2.89 2.51
C VAL A 237 8.59 1.44 2.19
N HIS A 238 7.30 1.14 1.98
CA HIS A 238 6.88 -0.24 1.70
C HIS A 238 7.35 -0.76 0.33
N ASN A 239 7.95 -1.95 0.35
CA ASN A 239 8.38 -2.68 -0.85
C ASN A 239 7.23 -3.09 -1.78
N ASP A 240 6.01 -3.11 -1.22
CA ASP A 240 4.75 -3.32 -1.89
C ASP A 240 4.56 -2.45 -3.14
N ALA A 241 5.15 -1.25 -3.16
CA ALA A 241 5.15 -0.37 -4.33
C ALA A 241 5.78 -1.06 -5.54
N LEU A 242 6.95 -1.67 -5.36
CA LEU A 242 7.68 -2.37 -6.40
C LEU A 242 6.93 -3.64 -6.82
N MET A 243 6.41 -4.38 -5.84
CA MET A 243 5.57 -5.57 -6.09
C MET A 243 4.39 -5.22 -7.00
N ILE A 244 3.53 -4.27 -6.62
CA ILE A 244 2.32 -3.97 -7.39
C ILE A 244 2.66 -3.28 -8.73
N GLY A 245 3.69 -2.43 -8.77
CA GLY A 245 4.16 -1.79 -9.99
C GLY A 245 4.62 -2.81 -11.04
N LEU A 246 5.43 -3.79 -10.65
CA LEU A 246 5.85 -4.90 -11.51
C LEU A 246 4.68 -5.78 -11.94
N ALA A 247 3.73 -6.04 -11.03
CA ALA A 247 2.56 -6.86 -11.33
C ALA A 247 1.67 -6.19 -12.39
N LEU A 248 1.38 -4.89 -12.24
CA LEU A 248 0.60 -4.11 -13.20
C LEU A 248 1.31 -4.00 -14.56
N ALA A 249 2.63 -3.79 -14.56
CA ALA A 249 3.43 -3.80 -15.78
C ALA A 249 3.32 -5.16 -16.50
N GLY A 250 3.46 -6.26 -15.75
CA GLY A 250 3.35 -7.60 -16.31
C GLY A 250 1.95 -7.92 -16.85
N LEU A 251 0.89 -7.53 -16.13
CA LEU A 251 -0.49 -7.66 -16.62
C LEU A 251 -0.72 -6.88 -17.92
N TYR A 252 -0.17 -5.67 -18.04
CA TYR A 252 -0.24 -4.88 -19.28
C TYR A 252 0.43 -5.61 -20.45
N TYR A 253 1.64 -6.14 -20.25
CA TYR A 253 2.34 -6.87 -21.31
C TYR A 253 1.67 -8.19 -21.67
N CYS A 254 1.08 -8.90 -20.70
CA CYS A 254 0.25 -10.07 -20.98
C CYS A 254 -1.00 -9.70 -21.81
N ALA A 255 -1.68 -8.61 -21.45
CA ALA A 255 -2.88 -8.15 -22.16
C ALA A 255 -2.58 -7.64 -23.58
N THR A 256 -1.36 -7.14 -23.81
CA THR A 256 -0.90 -6.67 -25.13
C THR A 256 -0.14 -7.74 -25.93
N LYS A 257 -0.39 -9.03 -25.65
CA LYS A 257 0.16 -10.21 -26.35
C LYS A 257 1.68 -10.40 -26.24
N ARG A 258 2.36 -9.70 -25.32
CA ARG A 258 3.79 -9.88 -24.99
C ARG A 258 3.94 -10.72 -23.72
N VAL A 259 3.36 -11.92 -23.73
CA VAL A 259 3.13 -12.71 -22.51
C VAL A 259 4.43 -13.11 -21.80
N VAL A 260 5.50 -13.46 -22.54
CA VAL A 260 6.78 -13.84 -21.91
C VAL A 260 7.36 -12.68 -21.10
N LEU A 261 7.39 -11.46 -21.65
CA LEU A 261 7.82 -10.27 -20.91
C LEU A 261 6.89 -10.00 -19.71
N GLY A 262 5.58 -10.19 -19.89
CA GLY A 262 4.62 -10.03 -18.81
C GLY A 262 4.82 -11.05 -17.68
N LEU A 263 5.14 -12.30 -18.02
CA LEU A 263 5.48 -13.36 -17.06
C LEU A 263 6.78 -13.06 -16.33
N VAL A 264 7.81 -12.55 -17.02
CA VAL A 264 9.06 -12.10 -16.36
C VAL A 264 8.74 -11.04 -15.32
N LEU A 265 7.97 -10.01 -15.66
CA LEU A 265 7.64 -8.92 -14.74
C LEU A 265 6.77 -9.36 -13.56
N VAL A 266 5.75 -10.21 -13.80
CA VAL A 266 4.93 -10.78 -12.71
C VAL A 266 5.75 -11.73 -11.85
N THR A 267 6.69 -12.48 -12.42
CA THR A 267 7.59 -13.35 -11.64
C THR A 267 8.57 -12.53 -10.80
N LEU A 268 9.08 -11.42 -11.31
CA LEU A 268 9.83 -10.45 -10.50
C LEU A 268 8.97 -9.86 -9.38
N SER A 269 7.69 -9.57 -9.64
CA SER A 269 6.74 -9.14 -8.60
C SER A 269 6.58 -10.19 -7.49
N ILE A 270 6.39 -11.46 -7.86
CA ILE A 270 6.33 -12.60 -6.91
C ILE A 270 7.64 -12.69 -6.12
N SER A 271 8.77 -12.46 -6.78
CA SER A 271 10.10 -12.43 -6.16
C SER A 271 10.34 -11.18 -5.28
N VAL A 272 9.49 -10.16 -5.34
CA VAL A 272 9.44 -9.12 -4.30
C VAL A 272 8.59 -9.61 -3.14
N LYS A 273 7.35 -9.99 -3.43
CA LYS A 273 6.38 -10.44 -2.44
C LYS A 273 5.44 -11.48 -3.07
N PRO A 274 5.40 -12.73 -2.58
CA PRO A 274 4.79 -13.83 -3.31
C PRO A 274 3.26 -13.73 -3.54
N ILE A 275 2.57 -12.79 -2.89
CA ILE A 275 1.10 -12.69 -2.93
C ILE A 275 0.54 -12.49 -4.36
N THR A 276 1.33 -11.93 -5.28
CA THR A 276 0.94 -11.76 -6.70
C THR A 276 0.99 -13.06 -7.51
N ILE A 277 1.38 -14.20 -6.90
CA ILE A 277 1.31 -15.53 -7.53
C ILE A 277 -0.11 -15.89 -7.99
N VAL A 278 -1.12 -15.33 -7.29
CA VAL A 278 -2.54 -15.46 -7.63
C VAL A 278 -2.84 -14.98 -9.06
N PHE A 279 -1.98 -14.14 -9.67
CA PHE A 279 -2.18 -13.61 -11.02
C PHE A 279 -1.85 -14.64 -12.11
N LEU A 280 -0.92 -15.56 -11.85
CA LEU A 280 -0.45 -16.55 -12.82
C LEU A 280 -1.57 -17.38 -13.48
N PRO A 281 -2.55 -17.96 -12.77
CA PRO A 281 -3.63 -18.69 -13.43
C PRO A 281 -4.50 -17.80 -14.33
N PHE A 282 -4.72 -16.53 -13.96
CA PHE A 282 -5.43 -15.59 -14.83
C PHE A 282 -4.60 -15.21 -16.06
N ILE A 283 -3.27 -15.07 -15.92
CA ILE A 283 -2.37 -14.85 -17.06
C ILE A 283 -2.38 -16.06 -18.01
N GLY A 284 -2.40 -17.29 -17.49
CA GLY A 284 -2.52 -18.48 -18.33
C GLY A 284 -3.86 -18.53 -19.10
N LEU A 285 -4.97 -18.09 -18.49
CA LEU A 285 -6.25 -17.93 -19.19
C LEU A 285 -6.19 -16.83 -20.26
N LEU A 286 -5.49 -15.73 -19.97
CA LEU A 286 -5.29 -14.63 -20.91
C LEU A 286 -4.48 -15.10 -22.12
N TRP A 287 -3.41 -15.86 -21.88
CA TRP A 287 -2.54 -16.42 -22.90
C TRP A 287 -3.24 -17.51 -23.74
N ALA A 288 -4.07 -18.34 -23.11
CA ALA A 288 -4.86 -19.35 -23.80
C ALA A 288 -5.81 -18.72 -24.83
N GLY A 289 -6.40 -17.58 -24.50
CA GLY A 289 -7.29 -16.79 -25.37
C GLY A 289 -8.79 -17.06 -25.15
N LYS A 290 -9.63 -16.18 -25.71
CA LYS A 290 -11.09 -16.12 -25.48
C LYS A 290 -11.83 -17.44 -25.73
N ASN A 291 -11.53 -18.12 -26.83
CA ASN A 291 -12.24 -19.33 -27.27
C ASN A 291 -11.46 -20.62 -26.95
N ALA A 292 -10.52 -20.58 -26.00
CA ALA A 292 -9.70 -21.73 -25.68
C ALA A 292 -10.51 -22.86 -25.01
N GLY A 293 -10.42 -24.07 -25.56
CA GLY A 293 -10.85 -25.30 -24.91
C GLY A 293 -10.00 -25.64 -23.67
N TRP A 294 -10.46 -26.58 -22.85
CA TRP A 294 -9.81 -26.94 -21.58
C TRP A 294 -8.37 -27.43 -21.74
N LEU A 295 -8.10 -28.28 -22.74
CA LEU A 295 -6.74 -28.76 -23.01
C LEU A 295 -5.75 -27.60 -23.22
N ARG A 296 -6.15 -26.61 -24.04
CA ARG A 296 -5.34 -25.42 -24.28
C ARG A 296 -5.12 -24.62 -23.01
N LYS A 297 -6.17 -24.41 -22.20
CA LYS A 297 -6.06 -23.70 -20.90
C LYS A 297 -5.06 -24.40 -19.96
N PHE A 298 -5.12 -25.73 -19.83
CA PHE A 298 -4.18 -26.49 -19.01
C PHE A 298 -2.74 -26.39 -19.54
N VAL A 299 -2.54 -26.45 -20.85
CA VAL A 299 -1.21 -26.25 -21.46
C VAL A 299 -0.66 -24.86 -21.12
N PHE A 300 -1.44 -23.79 -21.29
CA PHE A 300 -0.97 -22.43 -21.00
C PHE A 300 -0.81 -22.15 -19.51
N TRP A 301 -1.57 -22.81 -18.63
CA TRP A 301 -1.27 -22.82 -17.20
C TRP A 301 0.05 -23.52 -16.91
N GLY A 302 0.29 -24.69 -17.50
CA GLY A 302 1.57 -25.40 -17.39
C GLY A 302 2.75 -24.56 -17.86
N LEU A 303 2.63 -23.88 -19.01
CA LEU A 303 3.67 -22.97 -19.51
C LEU A 303 3.89 -21.77 -18.59
N THR A 304 2.80 -21.13 -18.13
CA THR A 304 2.86 -19.98 -17.22
C THR A 304 3.55 -20.37 -15.91
N ALA A 305 3.12 -21.47 -15.29
CA ALA A 305 3.72 -21.98 -14.07
C ALA A 305 5.17 -22.42 -14.28
N GLY A 306 5.46 -23.16 -15.36
CA GLY A 306 6.79 -23.66 -15.68
C GLY A 306 7.81 -22.55 -15.89
N ILE A 307 7.47 -21.50 -16.64
CA ILE A 307 8.34 -20.34 -16.86
C ILE A 307 8.60 -19.60 -15.54
N SER A 308 7.55 -19.31 -14.77
CA SER A 308 7.69 -18.62 -13.49
C SER A 308 8.50 -19.43 -12.47
N LEU A 309 8.24 -20.74 -12.37
CA LEU A 309 8.99 -21.63 -11.48
C LEU A 309 10.45 -21.77 -11.90
N ALA A 310 10.74 -21.93 -13.19
CA ALA A 310 12.10 -22.01 -13.69
C ALA A 310 12.88 -20.72 -13.39
N MET A 311 12.23 -19.56 -13.55
CA MET A 311 12.84 -18.27 -13.22
C MET A 311 13.07 -18.09 -11.72
N LEU A 312 12.09 -18.39 -10.86
CA LEU A 312 12.26 -18.32 -9.41
C LEU A 312 13.35 -19.29 -8.93
N TYR A 313 13.40 -20.50 -9.49
CA TYR A 313 14.45 -21.47 -9.22
C TYR A 313 15.83 -20.93 -9.65
N ALA A 314 15.95 -20.41 -10.86
CA ALA A 314 17.21 -19.82 -11.35
C ALA A 314 17.69 -18.66 -10.47
N MET A 315 16.77 -17.82 -9.99
CA MET A 315 17.09 -16.77 -9.02
C MET A 315 17.56 -17.36 -7.69
N SER A 316 16.91 -18.42 -7.20
CA SER A 316 17.32 -19.06 -5.94
C SER A 316 18.73 -19.68 -5.99
N LEU A 317 19.26 -19.99 -7.17
CA LEU A 317 20.61 -20.53 -7.33
C LEU A 317 21.71 -19.49 -7.05
N VAL A 318 21.41 -18.18 -7.15
CA VAL A 318 22.41 -17.12 -6.96
C VAL A 318 22.90 -17.05 -5.51
N ASN A 319 21.98 -17.23 -4.56
CA ASN A 319 22.28 -17.23 -3.12
C ASN A 319 22.18 -18.63 -2.48
N GLY A 320 21.63 -19.62 -3.20
CA GLY A 320 21.48 -20.99 -2.70
C GLY A 320 20.33 -21.16 -1.69
N PHE A 321 19.48 -20.15 -1.51
CA PHE A 321 18.45 -20.14 -0.45
C PHE A 321 17.16 -20.91 -0.82
N GLY A 322 17.05 -21.42 -2.05
CA GLY A 322 15.87 -22.16 -2.50
C GLY A 322 14.57 -21.36 -2.37
N PHE A 323 13.50 -22.02 -1.90
CA PHE A 323 12.16 -21.41 -1.74
C PHE A 323 11.80 -21.14 -0.26
N GLY A 324 12.79 -20.79 0.58
CA GLY A 324 12.58 -20.60 2.02
C GLY A 324 11.48 -19.59 2.39
N TRP A 325 11.20 -18.62 1.51
CA TRP A 325 10.09 -17.67 1.66
C TRP A 325 8.70 -18.33 1.77
N VAL A 326 8.52 -19.57 1.28
CA VAL A 326 7.25 -20.30 1.41
C VAL A 326 6.88 -20.50 2.87
N ASN A 327 7.86 -20.78 3.74
CA ASN A 327 7.64 -20.90 5.18
C ASN A 327 7.29 -19.54 5.80
N GLY A 328 7.90 -18.45 5.31
CA GLY A 328 7.61 -17.08 5.73
C GLY A 328 6.18 -16.62 5.45
N LEU A 329 5.47 -17.22 4.48
CA LEU A 329 4.07 -16.89 4.20
C LEU A 329 3.11 -17.26 5.34
N SER A 330 3.52 -18.12 6.28
CA SER A 330 2.69 -18.50 7.43
C SER A 330 2.64 -17.41 8.51
N ALA A 331 3.67 -16.55 8.60
CA ALA A 331 3.80 -15.58 9.69
C ALA A 331 2.72 -14.48 9.67
N PRO A 332 2.34 -13.86 8.55
CA PRO A 332 1.24 -12.89 8.54
C PRO A 332 -0.12 -13.51 8.88
N GLY A 333 -0.30 -14.81 8.60
CA GLY A 333 -1.55 -15.54 8.78
C GLY A 333 -1.83 -16.03 10.20
N SER A 334 -0.91 -15.80 11.15
CA SER A 334 -1.06 -16.12 12.57
C SER A 334 -1.55 -14.93 13.41
N ILE A 335 -1.68 -13.76 12.78
CA ILE A 335 -2.04 -12.49 13.42
C ILE A 335 -3.45 -12.13 13.00
N TRP A 336 -4.15 -11.39 13.86
CA TRP A 336 -5.49 -10.90 13.60
C TRP A 336 -5.60 -9.41 13.88
N ILE A 337 -6.60 -8.76 13.29
CA ILE A 337 -6.93 -7.38 13.62
C ILE A 337 -8.43 -7.15 13.66
N TRP A 338 -8.87 -6.30 14.58
CA TRP A 338 -10.29 -6.12 14.95
C TRP A 338 -11.17 -5.54 13.83
N TYR A 339 -10.59 -4.84 12.85
CA TYR A 339 -11.35 -4.31 11.72
C TYR A 339 -11.30 -5.22 10.47
N ALA A 340 -10.51 -6.29 10.49
CA ALA A 340 -10.57 -7.31 9.46
C ALA A 340 -11.78 -8.22 9.74
N PRO A 341 -12.69 -8.46 8.78
CA PRO A 341 -13.92 -9.23 9.06
C PRO A 341 -13.67 -10.61 9.66
N VAL A 342 -12.73 -11.36 9.09
CA VAL A 342 -12.35 -12.70 9.58
C VAL A 342 -11.60 -12.62 10.91
N GLY A 343 -10.75 -11.61 11.10
CA GLY A 343 -10.05 -11.36 12.35
C GLY A 343 -11.02 -11.04 13.51
N LEU A 344 -11.99 -10.17 13.26
CA LEU A 344 -13.04 -9.81 14.23
C LEU A 344 -13.90 -11.02 14.60
N LEU A 345 -14.32 -11.82 13.61
CA LEU A 345 -15.08 -13.04 13.87
C LEU A 345 -14.28 -14.02 14.73
N GLY A 346 -12.98 -14.19 14.46
CA GLY A 346 -12.10 -15.00 15.31
C GLY A 346 -11.98 -14.46 16.72
N LEU A 347 -11.84 -13.14 16.90
CA LEU A 347 -11.85 -12.50 18.22
C LEU A 347 -13.15 -12.76 18.98
N VAL A 348 -14.31 -12.63 18.32
CA VAL A 348 -15.62 -12.89 18.92
C VAL A 348 -15.73 -14.36 19.35
N VAL A 349 -15.35 -15.29 18.48
CA VAL A 349 -15.33 -16.73 18.80
C VAL A 349 -14.40 -17.04 19.96
N ALA A 350 -13.19 -16.47 19.97
CA ALA A 350 -12.25 -16.65 21.06
C ALA A 350 -12.81 -16.12 22.39
N SER A 351 -13.37 -14.92 22.37
CA SER A 351 -13.88 -14.25 23.56
C SER A 351 -15.05 -15.01 24.19
N ILE A 352 -16.01 -15.45 23.37
CA ILE A 352 -17.16 -16.26 23.82
C ILE A 352 -16.68 -17.60 24.37
N SER A 353 -15.82 -18.30 23.63
CA SER A 353 -15.36 -19.64 24.01
C SER A 353 -14.54 -19.64 25.30
N ASN A 354 -13.65 -18.64 25.45
CA ASN A 354 -12.88 -18.45 26.69
C ASN A 354 -13.80 -18.19 27.89
N ALA A 355 -14.92 -17.49 27.71
CA ALA A 355 -15.90 -17.26 28.78
C ALA A 355 -16.58 -18.56 29.27
N PHE A 356 -16.59 -19.61 28.45
CA PHE A 356 -17.05 -20.95 28.81
C PHE A 356 -15.91 -21.90 29.23
N GLY A 357 -14.68 -21.41 29.40
CA GLY A 357 -13.52 -22.22 29.79
C GLY A 357 -12.96 -23.12 28.67
N LEU A 358 -13.32 -22.87 27.42
CA LEU A 358 -12.78 -23.56 26.25
C LEU A 358 -11.51 -22.86 25.72
N ASP A 359 -10.71 -23.55 24.90
CA ASP A 359 -9.62 -22.92 24.15
C ASP A 359 -10.17 -22.07 22.98
N GLY A 360 -10.53 -20.82 23.29
CA GLY A 360 -11.09 -19.91 22.31
C GLY A 360 -10.14 -19.52 21.19
N TRP A 361 -8.83 -19.46 21.45
CA TRP A 361 -7.85 -19.12 20.41
C TRP A 361 -7.60 -20.29 19.46
N GLY A 362 -7.68 -21.54 19.95
CA GLY A 362 -7.78 -22.72 19.12
C GLY A 362 -9.01 -22.69 18.20
N LEU A 363 -10.16 -22.26 18.71
CA LEU A 363 -11.39 -22.11 17.91
C LEU A 363 -11.32 -20.96 16.91
N ALA A 364 -10.69 -19.83 17.27
CA ALA A 364 -10.46 -18.72 16.34
C ALA A 364 -9.59 -19.13 15.14
N LYS A 365 -8.64 -20.03 15.34
CA LYS A 365 -7.82 -20.57 14.24
C LYS A 365 -8.67 -21.25 13.15
N TRP A 366 -9.70 -22.00 13.54
CA TRP A 366 -10.65 -22.60 12.59
C TRP A 366 -11.41 -21.55 11.78
N VAL A 367 -11.76 -20.41 12.40
CA VAL A 367 -12.37 -19.27 11.68
C VAL A 367 -11.40 -18.69 10.65
N TYR A 368 -10.13 -18.53 11.01
CA TYR A 368 -9.10 -18.01 10.11
C TYR A 368 -8.87 -18.96 8.93
N ASP A 369 -8.82 -20.27 9.19
CA ASP A 369 -8.64 -21.29 8.17
C ASP A 369 -9.87 -21.42 7.27
N ALA A 370 -11.09 -21.25 7.80
CA ALA A 370 -12.31 -21.16 7.01
C ALA A 370 -12.30 -19.93 6.07
N GLY A 371 -11.82 -18.78 6.55
CA GLY A 371 -11.62 -17.57 5.73
C GLY A 371 -10.64 -17.81 4.56
N LYS A 372 -9.50 -18.47 4.84
CA LYS A 372 -8.51 -18.86 3.81
C LYS A 372 -9.12 -19.83 2.78
N LEU A 373 -9.83 -20.86 3.23
CA LEU A 373 -10.48 -21.84 2.35
C LEU A 373 -11.55 -21.17 1.47
N LEU A 374 -12.34 -20.25 2.03
CA LEU A 374 -13.30 -19.46 1.26
C LEU A 374 -12.61 -18.58 0.21
N ALA A 375 -11.49 -17.93 0.55
CA ALA A 375 -10.72 -17.15 -0.41
C ALA A 375 -10.19 -18.01 -1.57
N VAL A 376 -9.62 -19.19 -1.26
CA VAL A 376 -9.17 -20.16 -2.27
C VAL A 376 -10.35 -20.62 -3.14
N GLY A 377 -11.51 -20.90 -2.54
CA GLY A 377 -12.73 -21.27 -3.26
C GLY A 377 -13.21 -20.17 -4.22
N ILE A 378 -13.19 -18.89 -3.79
CA ILE A 378 -13.53 -17.75 -4.64
C ILE A 378 -12.51 -17.58 -5.76
N VAL A 379 -11.21 -17.67 -5.48
CA VAL A 379 -10.17 -17.61 -6.52
C VAL A 379 -10.35 -18.74 -7.54
N ALA A 380 -10.57 -19.97 -7.09
CA ALA A 380 -10.84 -21.11 -7.97
C ALA A 380 -12.09 -20.88 -8.81
N TRP A 381 -13.20 -20.42 -8.20
CA TRP A 381 -14.41 -20.07 -8.93
C TRP A 381 -14.12 -19.02 -10.01
N GLN A 382 -13.35 -17.98 -9.66
CA GLN A 382 -12.95 -16.93 -10.60
C GLN A 382 -12.00 -17.42 -11.70
N ILE A 383 -11.26 -18.50 -11.50
CA ILE A 383 -10.41 -19.12 -12.53
C ILE A 383 -11.25 -20.00 -13.46
N PHE A 384 -12.09 -20.88 -12.91
CA PHE A 384 -12.81 -21.90 -13.68
C PHE A 384 -14.14 -21.41 -14.29
N ARG A 385 -14.76 -20.37 -13.72
CA ARG A 385 -16.06 -19.83 -14.16
C ARG A 385 -15.98 -18.35 -14.50
N GLY A 386 -16.62 -17.98 -15.61
CA GLY A 386 -16.79 -16.60 -16.05
C GLY A 386 -16.18 -16.29 -17.42
N ASP A 387 -16.48 -15.09 -17.92
CA ASP A 387 -16.12 -14.67 -19.27
C ASP A 387 -14.66 -14.21 -19.36
N HIS A 388 -14.07 -14.42 -20.54
CA HIS A 388 -12.72 -13.93 -20.85
C HIS A 388 -12.67 -12.40 -20.93
N ASP A 389 -13.74 -11.75 -21.40
CA ASP A 389 -13.79 -10.29 -21.51
C ASP A 389 -13.75 -9.59 -20.14
N ARG A 390 -14.06 -10.31 -19.07
CA ARG A 390 -14.02 -9.82 -17.68
C ARG A 390 -12.82 -10.35 -16.90
N LEU A 391 -11.81 -10.91 -17.56
CA LEU A 391 -10.73 -11.64 -16.90
C LEU A 391 -9.94 -10.77 -15.90
N MET A 392 -9.67 -9.50 -16.24
CA MET A 392 -9.00 -8.58 -15.31
C MET A 392 -9.88 -8.27 -14.09
N ARG A 393 -11.20 -8.11 -14.27
CA ARG A 393 -12.13 -7.96 -13.14
C ARG A 393 -12.19 -9.23 -12.30
N ARG A 394 -12.12 -10.40 -12.92
CA ARG A 394 -12.11 -11.70 -12.23
C ARG A 394 -10.86 -11.86 -11.38
N LEU A 395 -9.70 -11.54 -11.92
CA LEU A 395 -8.43 -11.45 -11.19
C LEU A 395 -8.55 -10.49 -10.01
N THR A 396 -9.08 -9.28 -10.26
CA THR A 396 -9.25 -8.24 -9.23
C THR A 396 -10.11 -8.74 -8.06
N LEU A 397 -11.23 -9.40 -8.35
CA LEU A 397 -12.13 -9.95 -7.35
C LEU A 397 -11.54 -11.16 -6.61
N GLY A 398 -10.81 -12.04 -7.31
CA GLY A 398 -10.10 -13.15 -6.69
C GLY A 398 -9.02 -12.66 -5.73
N PHE A 399 -8.23 -11.66 -6.15
CA PHE A 399 -7.21 -11.04 -5.32
C PHE A 399 -7.83 -10.25 -4.13
N ALA A 400 -8.95 -9.57 -4.35
CA ALA A 400 -9.71 -8.93 -3.29
C ALA A 400 -10.23 -9.94 -2.25
N ALA A 401 -10.66 -11.14 -2.67
CA ALA A 401 -11.07 -12.18 -1.74
C ALA A 401 -9.91 -12.63 -0.84
N VAL A 402 -8.70 -12.78 -1.38
CA VAL A 402 -7.50 -13.11 -0.60
C VAL A 402 -7.20 -12.03 0.46
N VAL A 403 -7.35 -10.75 0.11
CA VAL A 403 -7.11 -9.64 1.05
C VAL A 403 -8.22 -9.51 2.08
N LEU A 404 -9.50 -9.50 1.67
CA LEU A 404 -10.63 -9.20 2.54
C LEU A 404 -10.99 -10.35 3.50
N LEU A 405 -10.64 -11.59 3.15
CA LEU A 405 -10.84 -12.77 3.99
C LEU A 405 -9.60 -13.14 4.80
N ALA A 406 -8.53 -12.35 4.72
CA ALA A 406 -7.39 -12.51 5.62
C ALA A 406 -7.80 -12.10 7.05
N PRO A 407 -7.31 -12.80 8.10
CA PRO A 407 -7.54 -12.41 9.49
C PRO A 407 -6.86 -11.08 9.86
N MET A 408 -5.89 -10.65 9.06
CA MET A 408 -5.14 -9.41 9.18
C MET A 408 -5.26 -8.61 7.89
N ILE A 409 -5.66 -7.34 7.98
CA ILE A 409 -5.68 -6.40 6.85
C ILE A 409 -4.88 -5.17 7.26
N GLN A 410 -3.87 -4.81 6.48
CA GLN A 410 -3.08 -3.61 6.72
C GLN A 410 -3.43 -2.53 5.68
N SER A 411 -3.15 -1.27 6.00
CA SER A 411 -3.44 -0.12 5.12
C SER A 411 -2.83 -0.28 3.73
N TRP A 412 -1.63 -0.87 3.64
CA TRP A 412 -0.96 -1.11 2.37
C TRP A 412 -1.62 -2.21 1.53
N TYR A 413 -2.41 -3.13 2.13
CA TYR A 413 -3.13 -4.16 1.38
C TYR A 413 -4.23 -3.53 0.51
N VAL A 414 -4.83 -2.44 1.01
CA VAL A 414 -5.85 -1.68 0.29
C VAL A 414 -5.27 -1.05 -0.97
N VAL A 415 -4.05 -0.51 -0.91
CA VAL A 415 -3.42 0.14 -2.08
C VAL A 415 -2.92 -0.85 -3.12
N TRP A 416 -2.91 -2.15 -2.84
CA TRP A 416 -2.78 -3.18 -3.88
C TRP A 416 -4.08 -3.34 -4.69
N LEU A 417 -5.23 -3.23 -4.03
CA LEU A 417 -6.56 -3.42 -4.63
C LEU A 417 -7.00 -2.21 -5.45
N ILE A 418 -6.70 -1.00 -4.96
CA ILE A 418 -7.10 0.27 -5.60
C ILE A 418 -6.74 0.32 -7.10
N PRO A 419 -5.49 0.08 -7.54
CA PRO A 419 -5.16 0.10 -8.97
C PRO A 419 -5.95 -0.92 -9.78
N LEU A 420 -6.15 -2.14 -9.25
CA LEU A 420 -6.87 -3.20 -9.95
C LEU A 420 -8.36 -2.88 -10.10
N PHE A 421 -9.00 -2.33 -9.08
CA PHE A 421 -10.37 -1.84 -9.18
C PHE A 421 -10.48 -0.60 -10.06
N ALA A 422 -9.52 0.32 -9.98
CA ALA A 422 -9.49 1.54 -10.78
C ALA A 422 -9.42 1.23 -12.28
N VAL A 423 -8.57 0.28 -12.72
CA VAL A 423 -8.46 -0.11 -14.14
C VAL A 423 -9.63 -0.95 -14.65
N THR A 424 -10.42 -1.55 -13.74
CA THR A 424 -11.64 -2.29 -14.10
C THR A 424 -12.92 -1.49 -13.88
N GLY A 425 -12.80 -0.21 -13.49
CA GLY A 425 -13.91 0.70 -13.28
C GLY A 425 -14.41 0.75 -11.83
N ILE A 426 -14.42 1.98 -11.29
CA ILE A 426 -15.09 2.35 -10.04
C ILE A 426 -16.18 3.34 -10.40
N ARG A 427 -17.45 3.03 -10.14
CA ARG A 427 -18.58 3.91 -10.49
C ARG A 427 -18.63 5.16 -9.60
N ASP A 428 -19.18 6.24 -10.14
CA ASP A 428 -19.46 7.50 -9.42
C ASP A 428 -20.71 7.39 -8.53
N ASP A 429 -20.85 6.26 -7.82
CA ASP A 429 -21.98 5.92 -6.95
C ASP A 429 -21.47 5.56 -5.54
N TRP A 430 -22.06 4.54 -4.91
CA TRP A 430 -21.59 4.01 -3.63
C TRP A 430 -20.15 3.47 -3.71
N GLN A 431 -19.66 3.04 -4.89
CA GLN A 431 -18.33 2.43 -5.03
C GLN A 431 -17.21 3.42 -4.74
N VAL A 432 -17.26 4.62 -5.32
CA VAL A 432 -16.26 5.66 -5.06
C VAL A 432 -16.39 6.19 -3.63
N LYS A 433 -17.61 6.28 -3.09
CA LYS A 433 -17.84 6.68 -1.70
C LYS A 433 -17.26 5.67 -0.70
N ALA A 434 -17.38 4.37 -0.98
CA ALA A 434 -16.74 3.32 -0.21
C ALA A 434 -15.21 3.48 -0.22
N LEU A 435 -14.62 3.80 -1.38
CA LEU A 435 -13.19 4.11 -1.44
C LEU A 435 -12.81 5.33 -0.60
N TYR A 436 -13.59 6.43 -0.66
CA TYR A 436 -13.34 7.61 0.17
C TYR A 436 -13.36 7.29 1.66
N PHE A 437 -14.35 6.48 2.08
CA PHE A 437 -14.47 6.03 3.46
C PHE A 437 -13.27 5.16 3.87
N ILE A 438 -12.93 4.14 3.07
CA ILE A 438 -11.82 3.22 3.33
C ILE A 438 -10.49 3.99 3.42
N VAL A 439 -10.23 4.90 2.47
CA VAL A 439 -9.01 5.74 2.48
C VAL A 439 -8.95 6.58 3.74
N SER A 440 -10.06 7.23 4.12
CA SER A 440 -10.11 8.07 5.31
C SER A 440 -9.93 7.25 6.58
N PHE A 441 -10.60 6.09 6.69
CA PHE A 441 -10.49 5.18 7.84
C PHE A 441 -9.04 4.73 8.06
N PHE A 442 -8.38 4.21 7.02
CA PHE A 442 -7.00 3.72 7.15
C PHE A 442 -5.99 4.86 7.35
N MET A 443 -6.29 6.07 6.87
CA MET A 443 -5.46 7.24 7.20
C MET A 443 -5.58 7.62 8.67
N VAL A 444 -6.80 7.66 9.23
CA VAL A 444 -7.02 7.90 10.66
C VAL A 444 -6.35 6.80 11.50
N TYR A 445 -6.51 5.54 11.09
CA TYR A 445 -5.86 4.40 11.75
C TYR A 445 -4.33 4.53 11.74
N ALA A 446 -3.72 4.76 10.57
CA ALA A 446 -2.28 4.92 10.43
C ALA A 446 -1.73 6.06 11.30
N ILE A 447 -2.41 7.21 11.33
CA ILE A 447 -2.08 8.35 12.20
C ILE A 447 -2.12 7.97 13.68
N SER A 448 -3.10 7.16 14.09
CA SER A 448 -3.30 6.81 15.50
C SER A 448 -2.40 5.70 16.04
N ASP A 449 -2.11 4.67 15.23
CA ASP A 449 -1.53 3.42 15.74
C ASP A 449 0.01 3.43 15.70
N GLN A 450 0.58 4.09 14.71
CA GLN A 450 1.97 3.89 14.30
C GLN A 450 2.86 5.10 14.61
N LEU A 451 2.84 5.54 15.88
CA LEU A 451 3.67 6.61 16.43
C LEU A 451 4.79 6.05 17.33
N GLU A 452 6.01 6.56 17.18
CA GLU A 452 7.11 6.34 18.12
C GLU A 452 7.16 7.48 19.15
N VAL A 453 6.93 7.17 20.43
CA VAL A 453 7.14 8.11 21.56
C VAL A 453 8.18 7.51 22.50
N PHE A 454 9.17 8.30 22.90
CA PHE A 454 10.34 7.80 23.63
C PHE A 454 9.97 7.15 24.98
N PRO A 455 10.57 6.01 25.35
CA PRO A 455 10.29 5.30 26.60
C PRO A 455 10.50 6.11 27.88
N TYR A 456 11.41 7.08 27.90
CA TYR A 456 11.66 7.92 29.08
C TYR A 456 10.48 8.85 29.43
N LEU A 457 9.64 9.18 28.44
CA LEU A 457 8.38 9.89 28.68
C LEU A 457 7.25 8.96 29.17
N GLN A 458 7.56 7.68 29.40
CA GLN A 458 6.60 6.64 29.80
C GLN A 458 6.76 6.22 31.28
N THR A 459 7.68 6.83 32.03
CA THR A 459 7.84 6.64 33.49
C THR A 459 6.93 7.57 34.31
N GLU A 460 6.53 7.10 35.49
CA GLU A 460 5.37 7.58 36.28
C GLU A 460 5.32 9.09 36.58
N ASP A 461 6.44 9.81 36.59
CA ASP A 461 6.49 11.25 36.94
C ASP A 461 6.26 12.23 35.76
N LEU A 462 6.34 11.76 34.50
CA LEU A 462 6.06 12.54 33.28
C LEU A 462 4.98 11.86 32.41
N GLY A 463 4.27 10.90 32.99
CA GLY A 463 3.43 9.89 32.35
C GLY A 463 2.20 10.42 31.61
N LEU A 464 2.42 11.09 30.48
CA LEU A 464 1.44 11.24 29.41
C LEU A 464 1.66 10.06 28.44
N PRO A 465 0.95 8.92 28.64
CA PRO A 465 1.31 7.63 28.07
C PRO A 465 1.33 7.69 26.55
N LEU A 466 2.11 6.81 25.90
CA LEU A 466 1.98 6.51 24.49
C LEU A 466 0.50 6.35 24.06
N ALA A 467 -0.34 5.81 24.95
CA ALA A 467 -1.80 5.76 24.77
C ALA A 467 -2.44 7.16 24.63
N LEU A 468 -2.09 8.17 25.43
CA LEU A 468 -2.58 9.54 25.27
C LEU A 468 -2.08 10.18 23.99
N ALA A 469 -0.82 9.97 23.60
CA ALA A 469 -0.30 10.45 22.32
C ALA A 469 -1.08 9.85 21.13
N ARG A 470 -1.28 8.52 21.14
CA ARG A 470 -2.08 7.79 20.14
C ARG A 470 -3.55 8.23 20.16
N ASN A 471 -4.14 8.40 21.34
CA ASN A 471 -5.51 8.88 21.50
C ASN A 471 -5.67 10.32 21.01
N ALA A 472 -4.71 11.20 21.27
CA ALA A 472 -4.73 12.58 20.78
C ALA A 472 -4.66 12.61 19.25
N ALA A 473 -3.72 11.85 18.65
CA ALA A 473 -3.67 11.67 17.20
C ALA A 473 -4.98 11.12 16.63
N ALA A 474 -5.54 10.09 17.26
CA ALA A 474 -6.81 9.47 16.86
C ALA A 474 -7.96 10.47 16.93
N ILE A 475 -8.08 11.23 18.03
CA ILE A 475 -9.12 12.23 18.24
C ILE A 475 -8.99 13.34 17.21
N ILE A 476 -7.79 13.90 17.00
CA ILE A 476 -7.57 14.96 16.00
C ILE A 476 -7.95 14.45 14.60
N ALA A 477 -7.47 13.27 14.22
CA ALA A 477 -7.73 12.70 12.91
C ALA A 477 -9.23 12.37 12.71
N LEU A 478 -9.88 11.79 13.73
CA LEU A 478 -11.29 11.46 13.72
C LEU A 478 -12.15 12.72 13.66
N LEU A 479 -11.89 13.73 14.50
CA LEU A 479 -12.61 15.01 14.48
C LEU A 479 -12.44 15.71 13.12
N PHE A 480 -11.26 15.65 12.52
CA PHE A 480 -11.03 16.16 11.17
C PHE A 480 -11.85 15.37 10.13
N ALA A 481 -11.87 14.03 10.21
CA ALA A 481 -12.67 13.20 9.32
C ALA A 481 -14.17 13.50 9.45
N LEU A 482 -14.68 13.63 10.68
CA LEU A 482 -16.06 14.04 10.96
C LEU A 482 -16.33 15.45 10.42
N TYR A 483 -15.38 16.38 10.55
CA TYR A 483 -15.47 17.70 9.95
C TYR A 483 -15.60 17.61 8.42
N LEU A 484 -14.80 16.79 7.72
CA LEU A 484 -14.91 16.61 6.27
C LEU A 484 -16.28 16.05 5.84
N ILE A 485 -16.82 15.11 6.62
CA ILE A 485 -18.07 14.42 6.28
C ILE A 485 -19.28 15.31 6.56
N PHE A 486 -19.30 16.02 7.70
CA PHE A 486 -20.51 16.69 8.19
C PHE A 486 -20.47 18.22 8.09
N LEU A 487 -19.30 18.86 8.13
CA LEU A 487 -19.18 20.31 8.36
C LEU A 487 -18.51 21.08 7.21
N ASP A 488 -17.43 20.54 6.62
CA ASP A 488 -16.66 21.24 5.57
C ASP A 488 -17.56 21.51 4.36
N PRO A 489 -17.88 22.79 4.06
CA PRO A 489 -18.86 23.12 3.02
C PRO A 489 -18.45 22.61 1.64
N LYS A 490 -17.15 22.35 1.46
CA LYS A 490 -16.55 21.88 0.22
C LYS A 490 -16.62 20.36 0.06
N THR A 491 -16.34 19.58 1.10
CA THR A 491 -16.22 18.10 0.98
C THR A 491 -17.48 17.36 1.45
N LYS A 492 -18.30 17.93 2.34
CA LYS A 492 -19.55 17.30 2.81
C LYS A 492 -20.48 16.87 1.67
N GLN A 493 -20.47 17.61 0.57
CA GLN A 493 -21.25 17.32 -0.63
C GLN A 493 -20.93 15.95 -1.27
N LEU A 494 -19.71 15.43 -1.08
CA LEU A 494 -19.31 14.10 -1.56
C LEU A 494 -20.01 12.96 -0.79
N PHE A 495 -20.39 13.23 0.46
CA PHE A 495 -20.93 12.24 1.37
C PHE A 495 -22.46 12.32 1.50
N SER A 496 -23.06 13.49 1.19
CA SER A 496 -24.51 13.63 1.04
C SER A 496 -25.04 12.95 -0.26
N LYS A 497 -26.35 12.68 -0.33
CA LYS A 497 -26.99 12.14 -1.55
C LYS A 497 -26.76 13.09 -2.74
N PRO A 498 -26.39 12.59 -3.94
CA PRO A 498 -26.18 13.44 -5.12
C PRO A 498 -27.43 13.49 -6.00
N ASP A 499 -27.81 14.70 -6.44
CA ASP A 499 -28.78 14.90 -7.54
C ASP A 499 -28.11 15.35 -8.86
N GLU A 500 -26.77 15.49 -8.96
CA GLU A 500 -26.12 15.84 -10.24
C GLU A 500 -24.99 14.88 -10.65
N PRO A 501 -25.03 14.33 -11.88
CA PRO A 501 -23.99 13.45 -12.40
C PRO A 501 -22.78 14.22 -12.94
N VAL A 502 -21.56 13.80 -12.53
CA VAL A 502 -20.31 14.20 -13.19
C VAL A 502 -20.22 13.48 -14.54
N THR A 503 -20.06 14.23 -15.63
CA THR A 503 -20.01 13.65 -16.99
C THR A 503 -18.63 13.09 -17.31
N THR A 504 -18.52 11.76 -17.34
CA THR A 504 -17.34 11.09 -17.91
C THR A 504 -17.43 11.08 -19.43
N ARG A 505 -16.50 11.72 -20.15
CA ARG A 505 -16.41 11.53 -21.61
C ARG A 505 -16.04 10.07 -21.91
N PRO A 506 -16.65 9.44 -22.94
CA PRO A 506 -16.22 8.13 -23.41
C PRO A 506 -14.75 8.19 -23.88
N VAL A 507 -14.05 7.07 -23.74
CA VAL A 507 -12.73 6.87 -24.36
C VAL A 507 -12.94 6.99 -25.88
N ILE A 508 -12.33 8.00 -26.49
CA ILE A 508 -12.30 8.16 -27.96
C ILE A 508 -11.28 7.18 -28.53
#